data_AF-A0AA41MSQ6-F1
#
_entry.id   AF-A0AA41MSQ6-F1
#
_cell.length_a   1.000
_cell.length_b   1.000
_cell.length_c   1.000
_cell.angle_alpha   90.00
_cell.angle_beta   90.00
_cell.angle_gamma   90.00
#
_symmetry.space_group_name_H-M   'P 1'
#
loop_
_entity.id
_entity.type
_entity.pdbx_description
1 polymer ?
#
loop_
_entity_poly.entity_id
_entity_poly.type
_entity_poly.pdbx_seq_one_letter_code
_entity_poly.pdbx_strand_id
1 'polypeptide(L)'
;MISPICCQKTLTSKVKKPPRNKAPNIQCLVTPCVLLHKDRWHIALKKQRTKKNKDEAAEDAKLLAKRMKEAKEKHKDQIAKRCRLSSLRVSTSKSEFSQK
;
A
#
# COMPACT_ATOMS: atom_id res chain seq x y z
N MET A 1 26.70 4.42 -28.47
CA MET A 1 28.15 4.25 -28.59
C MET A 1 28.43 2.79 -28.89
N ILE A 2 29.06 2.49 -30.02
CA ILE A 2 29.34 1.10 -30.43
C ILE A 2 30.45 0.59 -29.51
N SER A 3 30.21 -0.51 -28.80
CA SER A 3 31.19 -1.08 -27.88
C SER A 3 32.43 -1.52 -28.68
N PRO A 4 33.66 -1.11 -28.30
CA PRO A 4 34.86 -1.28 -29.12
C PRO A 4 35.27 -2.74 -29.33
N ILE A 5 34.70 -3.66 -28.55
CA ILE A 5 35.03 -5.10 -28.56
C ILE A 5 34.20 -5.88 -29.61
N CYS A 6 33.14 -5.30 -30.16
CA CYS A 6 32.27 -5.99 -31.09
C CYS A 6 32.90 -6.12 -32.49
N CYS A 7 33.15 -7.36 -32.95
CA CYS A 7 33.58 -7.61 -34.33
C CYS A 7 32.55 -7.06 -35.33
N GLN A 8 33.01 -6.23 -36.27
CA GLN A 8 32.20 -5.71 -37.36
C GLN A 8 32.34 -6.61 -38.58
N LYS A 9 31.21 -6.98 -39.20
CA LYS A 9 31.21 -7.67 -40.49
C LYS A 9 30.97 -6.66 -41.60
N THR A 10 31.91 -6.58 -42.54
CA THR A 10 31.77 -5.84 -43.78
C THR A 10 30.85 -6.65 -44.73
N LEU A 11 29.74 -6.05 -45.14
CA LEU A 11 28.84 -6.64 -46.13
C LEU A 11 29.13 -6.01 -47.49
N THR A 12 29.73 -6.78 -48.39
CA THR A 12 29.91 -6.42 -49.80
C THR A 12 28.69 -6.89 -50.59
N SER A 13 27.88 -5.96 -51.08
CA SER A 13 26.77 -6.28 -51.99
C SER A 13 27.25 -6.45 -53.43
N LYS A 14 26.66 -7.37 -54.20
CA LYS A 14 26.95 -7.57 -55.64
C LYS A 14 26.62 -6.35 -56.51
N VAL A 15 25.81 -5.42 -56.01
CA VAL A 15 25.47 -4.13 -56.63
C VAL A 15 26.48 -3.08 -56.15
N LYS A 16 26.88 -2.13 -57.03
CA LYS A 16 27.82 -1.01 -56.81
C LYS A 16 27.40 -0.05 -55.67
N LYS A 17 27.26 -0.57 -54.45
CA LYS A 17 27.01 0.19 -53.23
C LYS A 17 28.24 0.04 -52.33
N PRO A 18 28.61 1.10 -51.59
CA PRO A 18 29.75 1.05 -50.69
C PRO A 18 29.55 -0.06 -49.63
N PRO A 19 30.64 -0.73 -49.20
CA PRO A 19 30.57 -1.80 -48.22
C PRO A 19 29.95 -1.30 -46.91
N ARG A 20 28.96 -2.04 -46.39
CA ARG A 20 28.26 -1.67 -45.16
C ARG A 20 28.82 -2.46 -43.98
N ASN A 21 29.30 -1.76 -42.96
CA ASN A 21 29.64 -2.40 -41.69
C ASN A 21 28.39 -2.68 -40.88
N LYS A 22 28.24 -3.93 -40.45
CA LYS A 22 27.19 -4.37 -39.53
C LYS A 22 27.82 -4.92 -38.27
N ALA A 23 27.30 -4.47 -37.13
CA ALA A 23 27.57 -5.02 -35.82
C ALA A 23 26.29 -5.64 -35.25
N PRO A 24 26.36 -6.80 -34.57
CA PRO A 24 25.25 -7.34 -33.81
C PRO A 24 24.83 -6.41 -32.66
N ASN A 25 23.54 -6.38 -32.34
CA ASN A 25 23.03 -5.67 -31.16
C ASN A 25 23.37 -6.48 -29.90
N ILE A 26 24.04 -5.83 -28.94
CA ILE A 26 24.40 -6.43 -27.65
C ILE A 26 23.24 -6.22 -26.68
N GLN A 27 22.47 -7.29 -26.44
CA GLN A 27 21.20 -7.22 -25.69
C GLN A 27 21.39 -6.93 -24.20
N CYS A 28 22.48 -7.39 -23.59
CA CYS A 28 22.74 -7.25 -22.14
C CYS A 28 23.81 -6.20 -21.85
N LEU A 29 23.91 -5.16 -22.68
CA LEU A 29 24.85 -4.07 -22.45
C LEU A 29 24.37 -3.19 -21.29
N VAL A 30 25.20 -3.07 -20.25
CA VAL A 30 24.96 -2.14 -19.15
C VAL A 30 25.12 -0.71 -19.69
N THR A 31 23.98 -0.08 -19.97
CA THR A 31 23.91 1.32 -20.41
C THR A 31 23.46 2.21 -19.25
N PRO A 32 23.82 3.51 -19.24
CA PRO A 32 23.37 4.44 -18.21
C PRO A 32 21.86 4.47 -18.02
N CYS A 33 21.09 4.24 -19.09
CA CYS A 33 19.63 4.10 -19.04
C CYS A 33 19.18 2.91 -18.18
N VAL A 34 19.84 1.75 -18.32
CA VAL A 34 19.56 0.55 -17.52
C VAL A 34 19.87 0.80 -16.04
N LEU A 35 20.98 1.46 -15.72
CA LEU A 35 21.36 1.82 -14.34
C LEU A 35 20.35 2.80 -13.71
N LEU A 36 19.99 3.87 -14.43
CA LEU A 36 18.98 4.84 -13.96
C LEU A 36 17.62 4.17 -13.69
N HIS A 37 17.18 3.30 -14.61
CA HIS A 37 15.88 2.65 -14.50
C HIS A 37 15.87 1.59 -13.39
N LYS A 38 16.84 0.67 -13.36
CA LYS A 38 16.88 -0.42 -12.37
C LYS A 38 17.11 0.10 -10.95
N ASP A 39 18.05 1.02 -10.77
CA ASP A 39 18.42 1.45 -9.43
C ASP A 39 17.49 2.55 -8.94
N ARG A 40 17.37 3.66 -9.68
CA ARG A 40 16.70 4.85 -9.15
C ARG A 40 15.19 4.72 -9.20
N TRP A 41 14.64 4.28 -10.34
CA TRP A 41 13.19 4.22 -10.53
C TRP A 41 12.54 3.11 -9.68
N HIS A 42 13.08 1.89 -9.66
CA HIS A 42 12.51 0.82 -8.83
C HIS A 42 12.62 1.13 -7.33
N ILE A 43 13.75 1.69 -6.87
CA ILE A 43 13.91 2.06 -5.45
C ILE A 43 12.92 3.18 -5.08
N ALA A 44 12.73 4.18 -5.93
CA ALA A 44 11.76 5.25 -5.70
C ALA A 44 10.33 4.70 -5.59
N LEU A 45 9.93 3.81 -6.50
CA LEU A 45 8.62 3.16 -6.45
C LEU A 45 8.44 2.32 -5.19
N LYS A 46 9.47 1.58 -4.77
CA LYS A 46 9.42 0.79 -3.53
C LYS A 46 9.22 1.69 -2.31
N LYS A 47 9.97 2.79 -2.23
CA LYS A 47 9.82 3.80 -1.17
C LYS A 47 8.42 4.41 -1.16
N GLN A 48 7.89 4.79 -2.33
CA GLN A 48 6.55 5.36 -2.47
C GLN A 48 5.47 4.40 -1.97
N ARG A 49 5.53 3.11 -2.36
CA ARG A 49 4.60 2.08 -1.89
C ARG A 49 4.66 1.90 -0.38
N THR A 50 5.87 1.83 0.20
CA THR A 50 6.01 1.70 1.66
C THR A 50 5.48 2.91 2.42
N LYS A 51 5.63 4.13 1.87
CA LYS A 51 5.05 5.33 2.47
C LYS A 51 3.53 5.25 2.46
N LYS A 52 2.93 4.96 1.30
CA LYS A 52 1.48 4.82 1.14
C LYS A 52 0.90 3.79 2.12
N ASN A 53 1.49 2.60 2.22
CA ASN A 53 1.01 1.55 3.13
C ASN A 53 1.11 1.97 4.61
N LYS A 54 2.16 2.72 4.99
CA LYS A 54 2.28 3.25 6.36
C LYS A 54 1.21 4.29 6.66
N ASP A 55 0.95 5.18 5.72
CA ASP A 55 -0.07 6.23 5.86
C ASP A 55 -1.47 5.60 5.95
N GLU A 56 -1.78 4.64 5.08
CA GLU A 56 -3.06 3.90 5.12
C GLU A 56 -3.26 3.13 6.43
N ALA A 57 -2.23 2.43 6.92
CA ALA A 57 -2.30 1.72 8.19
C ALA A 57 -2.51 2.68 9.38
N ALA A 58 -1.90 3.87 9.34
CA ALA A 58 -2.10 4.89 10.37
C ALA A 58 -3.53 5.45 10.36
N GLU A 59 -4.11 5.66 9.18
CA GLU A 59 -5.51 6.10 9.06
C GLU A 59 -6.51 5.02 9.51
N ASP A 60 -6.27 3.76 9.15
CA ASP A 60 -7.12 2.64 9.58
C ASP A 60 -7.08 2.46 11.12
N ALA A 61 -5.89 2.54 11.73
CA ALA A 61 -5.74 2.48 13.18
C ALA A 61 -6.49 3.63 13.90
N LYS A 62 -6.49 4.85 13.34
CA LYS A 62 -7.27 5.97 13.86
C LYS A 62 -8.76 5.71 13.77
N LEU A 63 -9.24 5.20 12.64
CA LEU A 63 -10.67 4.87 12.45
C LEU A 63 -11.11 3.78 13.42
N LEU A 64 -10.28 2.74 13.59
CA LEU A 64 -10.54 1.65 14.52
C LEU A 64 -10.64 2.15 15.96
N ALA A 65 -9.70 3.01 16.38
CA ALA A 65 -9.72 3.59 17.72
C ALA A 65 -11.01 4.40 18.00
N LYS A 66 -11.50 5.17 17.01
CA LYS A 66 -12.79 5.88 17.11
C LYS A 66 -13.96 4.90 17.28
N ARG A 67 -14.05 3.88 16.42
CA ARG A 67 -15.12 2.86 16.48
C ARG A 67 -15.12 2.10 17.81
N MET A 68 -13.95 1.75 18.34
CA MET A 68 -13.85 1.07 19.63
C MET A 68 -14.30 1.96 20.79
N LYS A 69 -14.01 3.27 20.76
CA LYS A 69 -14.52 4.20 21.78
C LYS A 69 -16.04 4.31 21.73
N GLU A 70 -16.60 4.54 20.54
CA GLU A 70 -18.06 4.64 20.36
C GLU A 70 -18.78 3.36 20.80
N ALA A 71 -18.24 2.19 20.48
CA ALA A 71 -18.81 0.91 20.92
C ALA A 71 -18.79 0.75 22.44
N LYS A 72 -17.70 1.16 23.10
CA LYS A 72 -17.59 1.14 24.57
C LYS A 72 -18.58 2.10 25.22
N GLU A 73 -18.79 3.29 24.66
CA GLU A 73 -19.77 4.26 25.16
C GLU A 73 -21.20 3.74 25.01
N LYS A 74 -21.57 3.22 23.83
CA LYS A 74 -22.88 2.59 23.61
C LYS A 74 -23.14 1.43 24.57
N HIS A 75 -22.12 0.63 24.85
CA HIS A 75 -22.24 -0.47 25.81
C HIS A 75 -22.48 0.04 27.24
N LYS A 76 -21.75 1.07 27.69
CA LYS A 76 -21.97 1.71 28.99
C LYS A 76 -23.38 2.29 29.11
N ASP A 77 -23.87 2.96 28.07
CA ASP A 77 -25.23 3.53 28.06
C ASP A 77 -26.30 2.45 28.16
N GLN A 78 -26.13 1.31 27.48
CA GLN A 78 -27.05 0.18 27.58
C GLN A 78 -27.06 -0.42 28.99
N ILE A 79 -25.88 -0.58 29.61
CA ILE A 79 -25.78 -1.05 31.00
C ILE A 79 -26.45 -0.07 31.95
N ALA A 80 -26.17 1.24 31.81
CA ALA A 80 -26.76 2.27 32.65
C ALA A 80 -28.30 2.29 32.54
N LYS A 81 -28.83 2.18 31.32
CA LYS A 81 -30.27 2.05 31.07
C LYS A 81 -30.86 0.80 31.75
N ARG A 82 -30.20 -0.37 31.60
CA ARG A 82 -30.63 -1.62 32.25
C ARG A 82 -30.65 -1.50 33.77
N CYS A 83 -29.58 -0.97 34.36
CA CYS A 83 -29.49 -0.79 35.82
C CYS A 83 -30.57 0.15 36.34
N ARG A 84 -30.82 1.27 35.64
CA ARG A 84 -31.90 2.21 36.00
C ARG A 84 -33.27 1.54 35.98
N LEU A 85 -33.59 0.80 34.91
CA LEU A 85 -34.86 0.08 34.80
C LEU A 85 -35.02 -1.00 35.88
N SER A 86 -33.95 -1.74 36.18
CA SER A 86 -33.95 -2.76 37.23
C SER A 86 -34.21 -2.15 38.60
N SER A 87 -33.52 -1.05 38.94
CA SER A 87 -33.70 -0.34 40.21
C SER A 87 -35.14 0.18 40.36
N LEU A 88 -35.68 0.80 39.30
CA LEU A 88 -37.06 1.29 39.30
C LEU A 88 -38.07 0.16 39.56
N ARG A 89 -37.93 -0.99 38.91
CA ARG A 89 -38.79 -2.16 39.17
C ARG A 89 -38.70 -2.67 40.61
N VAL A 90 -37.50 -2.68 41.19
CA VAL A 90 -37.31 -3.07 42.59
C VAL A 90 -37.99 -2.07 43.54
N SER A 91 -37.93 -0.77 43.26
CA SER A 91 -38.61 0.23 44.09
C SER A 91 -40.14 0.14 44.01
N THR A 92 -40.72 -0.08 42.81
CA THR A 92 -42.18 -0.16 42.65
C THR A 92 -42.76 -1.43 43.29
N SER A 93 -42.09 -2.57 43.13
CA SER A 93 -42.52 -3.82 43.79
C SER A 93 -42.49 -3.73 45.32
N LYS A 94 -41.52 -3.00 45.89
CA LYS A 94 -41.46 -2.76 47.34
C LYS A 94 -42.56 -1.83 47.84
N SER A 95 -42.89 -0.77 47.10
CA SER A 95 -44.01 0.12 47.47
C SER A 95 -45.36 -0.58 47.34
N GLU A 96 -45.57 -1.39 46.30
CA GLU A 96 -46.80 -2.17 46.11
C GLU A 96 -46.98 -3.25 47.18
N PHE A 97 -45.89 -3.85 47.66
CA PHE A 97 -45.92 -4.81 48.77
C PHE A 97 -46.28 -4.14 50.10
N SER A 98 -45.77 -2.94 50.37
CA SER A 98 -46.08 -2.19 51.61
C SER A 98 -47.49 -1.58 51.63
N GLN A 99 -48.22 -1.59 50.51
CA GLN A 99 -49.60 -1.10 50.41
C GLN A 99 -50.66 -2.23 50.49
N LYS A 100 -50.23 -3.48 50.62
CA LYS A 100 -51.07 -4.65 50.92
C LYS A 100 -50.99 -5.01 52.39
#